data_AF-A0A482VU21-F1
#
_entry.id   AF-A0A482VU21-F1
#
_cell.length_a   1.000
_cell.length_b   1.000
_cell.length_c   1.000
_cell.angle_alpha   90.00
_cell.angle_beta   90.00
_cell.angle_gamma   90.00
#
_symmetry.space_group_name_H-M   'P 1'
#
loop_
_entity.id
_entity.type
_entity.pdbx_description
1 polymer ?
#
loop_
_entity_poly.entity_id
_entity_poly.type
_entity_poly.pdbx_seq_one_letter_code
_entity_poly.pdbx_strand_id
1 'polypeptide(L)'
;MQQDFQHFVNHSGISNEENDPLNGHLFNLKDAKWRNMRIKLTPTFTSGKMKMMFQTLADCTIGLKDVMDDSATHQKPVDIKDILGRFTTDIIGSVAFGLECNTIKNPDALFRKYATNPDIQDKLRDEINTVLAKHNDELTYEGMMEMTYMEQVLHETLREYPPLPLLTRTCTKDYTIPNTSIRIKKGVEVGIPVIAIHTDPEYYPDPMRFDPERFSEENKKMRHTFTWIPFGEGPRLCIGLRFGMLQSKVGLTTLLKNYKIKVSKMTKVPLQFDKSVSCDLTTIATTILDCISENEINILELEPPTLSPTISLDDVKKVLLGLITFGEQFQEFRKKFKCRGYKHGGVYVILLGTYISIDPEIIFHKNAFNISLTI
;
A
#
# COMPACT_ATOMS: atom_id res chain seq x y z
N MET A 1 12.56 -9.87 10.31
CA MET A 1 11.44 -10.38 9.45
C MET A 1 11.86 -10.78 8.04
N GLN A 2 12.84 -10.12 7.38
CA GLN A 2 13.34 -10.60 6.07
C GLN A 2 14.21 -11.86 6.22
N GLN A 3 15.16 -11.84 7.16
CA GLN A 3 16.06 -12.98 7.45
C GLN A 3 15.32 -14.08 8.25
N ASP A 4 14.58 -13.69 9.30
CA ASP A 4 13.82 -14.61 10.15
C ASP A 4 12.37 -14.84 9.68
N PHE A 5 12.13 -14.81 8.37
CA PHE A 5 10.79 -14.88 7.79
C PHE A 5 9.99 -16.11 8.26
N GLN A 6 10.68 -17.22 8.55
CA GLN A 6 10.10 -18.46 9.05
C GLN A 6 9.29 -18.31 10.36
N HIS A 7 9.52 -17.25 11.13
CA HIS A 7 8.74 -16.95 12.35
C HIS A 7 7.55 -16.02 12.09
N PHE A 8 7.43 -15.44 10.89
CA PHE A 8 6.47 -14.39 10.55
C PHE A 8 5.83 -14.63 9.17
N VAL A 9 5.57 -15.91 8.83
CA VAL A 9 5.15 -16.32 7.48
C VAL A 9 3.74 -15.83 7.15
N ASN A 10 2.87 -15.66 8.15
CA ASN A 10 1.44 -15.47 7.97
C ASN A 10 1.01 -14.03 8.26
N HIS A 11 -0.04 -13.55 7.58
CA HIS A 11 -0.78 -12.36 7.99
C HIS A 11 -1.76 -12.71 9.12
N SER A 12 -2.18 -11.71 9.88
CA SER A 12 -3.07 -11.88 11.03
C SER A 12 -4.54 -12.18 10.72
N GLY A 13 -4.90 -12.29 9.43
CA GLY A 13 -6.27 -12.60 9.02
C GLY A 13 -6.72 -14.01 9.44
N ILE A 14 -8.00 -14.12 9.75
CA ILE A 14 -8.69 -15.40 9.89
C ILE A 14 -8.97 -15.91 8.46
N SER A 15 -8.59 -17.15 8.18
CA SER A 15 -8.86 -17.80 6.89
C SER A 15 -9.70 -19.03 7.18
N ASN A 16 -11.01 -18.94 6.98
CA ASN A 16 -11.91 -20.09 7.07
C ASN A 16 -12.23 -20.59 5.65
N GLU A 17 -11.31 -21.36 5.08
CA GLU A 17 -11.45 -21.89 3.71
C GLU A 17 -12.64 -22.87 3.57
N GLU A 18 -13.10 -23.48 4.68
CA GLU A 18 -14.16 -24.49 4.67
C GLU A 18 -15.55 -23.84 4.58
N ASN A 19 -15.79 -22.81 5.39
CA ASN A 19 -17.07 -22.10 5.38
C ASN A 19 -17.09 -20.93 4.38
N ASP A 20 -15.93 -20.41 4.01
CA ASP A 20 -15.78 -19.36 2.99
C ASP A 20 -14.58 -19.64 2.07
N PRO A 21 -14.80 -20.38 0.98
CA PRO A 21 -13.76 -20.69 0.00
C PRO A 21 -13.12 -19.45 -0.66
N LEU A 22 -13.82 -18.30 -0.71
CA LEU A 22 -13.28 -17.06 -1.27
C LEU A 22 -12.19 -16.45 -0.38
N ASN A 23 -12.21 -16.74 0.92
CA ASN A 23 -11.14 -16.39 1.84
C ASN A 23 -9.83 -17.19 1.61
N GLY A 24 -9.84 -18.22 0.75
CA GLY A 24 -8.67 -19.02 0.35
C GLY A 24 -7.74 -18.38 -0.68
N HIS A 25 -7.76 -17.06 -0.84
CA HIS A 25 -6.92 -16.35 -1.82
C HIS A 25 -5.49 -16.11 -1.32
N LEU A 26 -4.56 -15.83 -2.25
CA LEU A 26 -3.10 -15.74 -1.98
C LEU A 26 -2.74 -14.83 -0.79
N PHE A 27 -3.51 -13.77 -0.53
CA PHE A 27 -3.23 -12.88 0.60
C PHE A 27 -3.50 -13.58 1.94
N ASN A 28 -4.62 -14.29 2.09
CA ASN A 28 -5.04 -14.91 3.35
C ASN A 28 -4.48 -16.33 3.58
N LEU A 29 -4.04 -17.03 2.52
CA LEU A 29 -3.42 -18.35 2.66
C LEU A 29 -2.27 -18.35 3.68
N LYS A 30 -2.10 -19.47 4.37
CA LYS A 30 -1.08 -19.67 5.41
C LYS A 30 -0.05 -20.73 5.02
N ASP A 31 1.16 -20.58 5.57
CA ASP A 31 2.23 -21.57 5.55
C ASP A 31 2.52 -22.19 4.16
N ALA A 32 2.48 -23.51 4.05
CA ALA A 32 2.79 -24.25 2.83
C ALA A 32 1.79 -23.96 1.70
N LYS A 33 0.49 -23.79 2.02
CA LYS A 33 -0.52 -23.45 1.01
C LYS A 33 -0.19 -22.12 0.35
N TRP A 34 0.12 -21.10 1.15
CA TRP A 34 0.58 -19.81 0.64
C TRP A 34 1.85 -19.94 -0.18
N ARG A 35 2.87 -20.62 0.33
CA ARG A 35 4.16 -20.78 -0.37
C ARG A 35 3.96 -21.44 -1.74
N ASN A 36 3.17 -22.51 -1.79
CA ASN A 36 2.90 -23.24 -3.02
C ASN A 36 2.13 -22.39 -4.02
N MET A 37 1.11 -21.64 -3.58
CA MET A 37 0.36 -20.73 -4.43
C MET A 37 1.24 -19.58 -4.93
N ARG A 38 2.07 -19.00 -4.06
CA ARG A 38 3.00 -17.91 -4.38
C ARG A 38 4.00 -18.32 -5.45
N ILE A 39 4.59 -19.50 -5.33
CA ILE A 39 5.54 -20.05 -6.32
C ILE A 39 4.84 -20.22 -7.68
N LYS A 40 3.60 -20.73 -7.69
CA LYS A 40 2.83 -20.92 -8.93
C LYS A 40 2.47 -19.61 -9.64
N LEU A 41 2.16 -18.55 -8.89
CA LEU A 41 1.70 -17.28 -9.44
C LEU A 41 2.83 -16.30 -9.78
N THR A 42 4.00 -16.42 -9.15
CA THR A 42 5.12 -15.48 -9.37
C THR A 42 5.58 -15.40 -10.85
N PRO A 43 5.64 -16.50 -11.63
CA PRO A 43 6.02 -16.45 -13.05
C PRO A 43 5.11 -15.58 -13.94
N THR A 44 3.86 -15.35 -13.53
CA THR A 44 2.90 -14.50 -14.26
C THR A 44 3.34 -13.03 -14.30
N PHE A 45 4.10 -12.58 -13.31
CA PHE A 45 4.51 -11.18 -13.16
C PHE A 45 5.97 -10.91 -13.58
N THR A 46 6.52 -11.77 -14.46
CA THR A 46 7.86 -11.57 -15.04
C THR A 46 7.86 -10.45 -16.08
N SER A 47 9.02 -9.82 -16.32
CA SER A 47 9.14 -8.74 -17.31
C SER A 47 8.71 -9.16 -18.72
N GLY A 48 9.00 -10.40 -19.12
CA GLY A 48 8.54 -10.95 -20.40
C GLY A 48 7.01 -11.03 -20.49
N LYS A 49 6.35 -11.55 -19.45
CA LYS A 49 4.88 -11.60 -19.41
C LYS A 49 4.25 -10.21 -19.34
N MET A 50 4.82 -9.29 -18.56
CA MET A 50 4.35 -7.89 -18.52
C MET A 50 4.45 -7.22 -19.89
N LYS A 51 5.54 -7.43 -20.62
CA LYS A 51 5.69 -6.92 -21.99
C LYS A 51 4.66 -7.55 -22.94
N MET A 52 4.36 -8.84 -22.81
CA MET A 52 3.30 -9.50 -23.60
C MET A 52 1.91 -8.92 -23.32
N MET A 53 1.63 -8.51 -22.08
CA MET A 53 0.34 -7.94 -21.66
C MET A 53 0.24 -6.42 -21.96
N PHE A 54 1.35 -5.78 -22.37
CA PHE A 54 1.43 -4.33 -22.49
C PHE A 54 0.44 -3.76 -23.50
N GLN A 55 0.26 -4.42 -24.66
CA GLN A 55 -0.66 -3.93 -25.67
C GLN A 55 -2.10 -3.89 -25.14
N THR A 56 -2.52 -4.93 -24.43
CA THR A 56 -3.84 -4.95 -23.77
C THR A 56 -4.00 -3.80 -22.77
N LEU A 57 -2.95 -3.46 -22.00
CA LEU A 57 -2.97 -2.29 -21.12
C LEU A 57 -3.14 -0.98 -21.90
N ALA A 58 -2.43 -0.84 -23.02
CA ALA A 58 -2.52 0.34 -23.89
C ALA A 58 -3.91 0.45 -24.53
N ASP A 59 -4.50 -0.65 -24.98
CA ASP A 59 -5.82 -0.68 -25.60
C ASP A 59 -6.92 -0.26 -24.61
N CYS A 60 -6.81 -0.65 -23.33
CA CYS A 60 -7.70 -0.16 -22.27
C CYS A 60 -7.68 1.38 -22.12
N THR A 61 -6.61 2.05 -22.57
CA THR A 61 -6.53 3.52 -22.49
C THR A 61 -7.39 4.24 -23.51
N ILE A 62 -7.85 3.55 -24.57
CA ILE A 62 -8.73 4.11 -25.59
C ILE A 62 -10.06 4.52 -24.96
N GLY A 63 -10.68 3.63 -24.19
CA GLY A 63 -11.92 3.94 -23.47
C GLY A 63 -11.74 5.06 -22.45
N LEU A 64 -10.58 5.11 -21.78
CA LEU A 64 -10.23 6.21 -20.87
C LEU A 64 -10.18 7.56 -21.61
N LYS A 65 -9.54 7.59 -22.78
CA LYS A 65 -9.45 8.78 -23.62
C LYS A 65 -10.83 9.24 -24.07
N ASP A 66 -11.69 8.33 -24.53
CA ASP A 66 -13.04 8.67 -25.00
C ASP A 66 -13.88 9.37 -23.93
N VAL A 67 -13.86 8.85 -22.69
CA VAL A 67 -14.60 9.48 -21.57
C VAL A 67 -13.99 10.84 -21.20
N MET A 68 -12.67 10.96 -21.21
CA MET A 68 -11.99 12.22 -20.90
C MET A 68 -12.21 13.27 -21.99
N ASP A 69 -12.27 12.89 -23.28
CA ASP A 69 -12.60 13.77 -24.40
C ASP A 69 -14.03 14.30 -24.31
N ASP A 70 -15.01 13.44 -24.00
CA ASP A 70 -16.40 13.87 -23.76
C ASP A 70 -16.45 14.90 -22.63
N SER A 71 -15.79 14.59 -21.51
CA SER A 71 -15.84 15.48 -20.36
C SER A 71 -15.10 16.79 -20.60
N ALA A 72 -13.97 16.77 -21.30
CA ALA A 72 -13.20 17.97 -21.66
C ALA A 72 -13.99 18.86 -22.63
N THR A 73 -14.63 18.27 -23.64
CA THR A 73 -15.47 18.97 -24.62
C THR A 73 -16.64 19.67 -23.96
N HIS A 74 -17.31 19.00 -23.01
CA HIS A 74 -18.47 19.53 -22.31
C HIS A 74 -18.12 20.29 -21.02
N GLN A 75 -16.83 20.42 -20.70
CA GLN A 75 -16.31 21.02 -19.45
C GLN A 75 -16.97 20.45 -18.17
N LYS A 76 -17.32 19.16 -18.20
CA LYS A 76 -17.93 18.47 -17.07
C LYS A 76 -16.84 18.11 -16.05
N PRO A 77 -17.08 18.32 -14.74
CA PRO A 77 -16.22 17.77 -13.72
C PRO A 77 -16.22 16.25 -13.77
N VAL A 78 -15.04 15.66 -13.67
CA VAL A 78 -14.83 14.21 -13.61
C VAL A 78 -14.51 13.79 -12.19
N ASP A 79 -15.11 12.69 -11.72
CA ASP A 79 -14.57 11.97 -10.58
C ASP A 79 -13.41 11.08 -11.04
N ILE A 80 -12.19 11.56 -10.78
CA ILE A 80 -10.95 10.87 -11.18
C ILE A 80 -10.85 9.48 -10.55
N LYS A 81 -11.45 9.21 -9.38
CA LYS A 81 -11.44 7.81 -8.94
C LYS A 81 -12.17 6.94 -9.90
N ASP A 82 -13.40 7.34 -10.15
CA ASP A 82 -14.40 6.48 -10.68
C ASP A 82 -13.94 6.01 -12.06
N ILE A 83 -13.44 6.97 -12.85
CA ILE A 83 -12.74 6.69 -14.09
C ILE A 83 -11.51 5.77 -13.91
N LEU A 84 -10.60 6.05 -12.96
CA LEU A 84 -9.38 5.24 -12.79
C LEU A 84 -9.66 3.84 -12.21
N GLY A 85 -10.68 3.68 -11.38
CA GLY A 85 -11.11 2.43 -10.78
C GLY A 85 -11.74 1.51 -11.82
N ARG A 86 -12.53 2.08 -12.72
CA ARG A 86 -13.01 1.38 -13.91
C ARG A 86 -11.88 1.03 -14.87
N PHE A 87 -10.99 1.97 -15.15
CA PHE A 87 -9.81 1.68 -15.96
C PHE A 87 -8.98 0.52 -15.39
N THR A 88 -8.79 0.50 -14.06
CA THR A 88 -8.12 -0.62 -13.37
C THR A 88 -8.92 -1.92 -13.47
N THR A 89 -10.25 -1.85 -13.36
CA THR A 89 -11.14 -3.02 -13.50
C THR A 89 -11.09 -3.59 -14.92
N ASP A 90 -11.11 -2.74 -15.94
CA ASP A 90 -10.98 -3.16 -17.34
C ASP A 90 -9.61 -3.77 -17.61
N ILE A 91 -8.54 -3.17 -17.06
CA ILE A 91 -7.20 -3.76 -17.12
C ILE A 91 -7.16 -5.16 -16.49
N ILE A 92 -7.68 -5.33 -15.27
CA ILE A 92 -7.66 -6.63 -14.59
C ILE A 92 -8.54 -7.63 -15.35
N GLY A 93 -9.74 -7.22 -15.77
CA GLY A 93 -10.64 -8.01 -16.59
C GLY A 93 -9.98 -8.52 -17.87
N SER A 94 -9.35 -7.62 -18.63
CA SER A 94 -8.75 -7.95 -19.92
C SER A 94 -7.43 -8.69 -19.79
N VAL A 95 -6.55 -8.28 -18.87
CA VAL A 95 -5.22 -8.89 -18.71
C VAL A 95 -5.27 -10.20 -17.93
N ALA A 96 -6.00 -10.25 -16.81
CA ALA A 96 -6.01 -11.44 -15.95
C ALA A 96 -7.02 -12.49 -16.42
N PHE A 97 -8.14 -12.08 -17.00
CA PHE A 97 -9.25 -12.96 -17.36
C PHE A 97 -9.56 -12.99 -18.86
N GLY A 98 -8.94 -12.14 -19.68
CA GLY A 98 -9.24 -12.06 -21.12
C GLY A 98 -10.63 -11.50 -21.42
N LEU A 99 -11.24 -10.77 -20.48
CA LEU A 99 -12.60 -10.24 -20.56
C LEU A 99 -12.60 -8.75 -20.89
N GLU A 100 -13.47 -8.34 -21.81
CA GLU A 100 -13.77 -6.93 -22.07
C GLU A 100 -14.88 -6.46 -21.11
N CYS A 101 -14.49 -5.97 -19.92
CA CYS A 101 -15.45 -5.61 -18.88
C CYS A 101 -16.19 -4.28 -19.14
N ASN A 102 -15.69 -3.42 -20.03
CA ASN A 102 -16.29 -2.12 -20.42
C ASN A 102 -16.73 -1.23 -19.24
N THR A 103 -16.11 -1.42 -18.07
CA THR A 103 -16.48 -0.74 -16.83
C THR A 103 -16.21 0.75 -16.91
N ILE A 104 -15.29 1.21 -17.77
CA ILE A 104 -15.05 2.64 -18.02
C ILE A 104 -16.35 3.40 -18.37
N LYS A 105 -17.36 2.72 -18.94
CA LYS A 105 -18.65 3.28 -19.33
C LYS A 105 -19.73 3.28 -18.23
N ASN A 106 -19.51 2.72 -17.03
CA ASN A 106 -20.58 2.52 -16.02
C ASN A 106 -20.36 3.22 -14.62
N PRO A 107 -21.10 4.31 -14.31
CA PRO A 107 -21.06 5.31 -13.20
C PRO A 107 -20.53 5.06 -11.76
N ASP A 108 -20.45 3.85 -11.20
CA ASP A 108 -20.51 3.71 -9.73
C ASP A 108 -19.23 3.18 -9.02
N ALA A 109 -18.22 4.01 -8.66
CA ALA A 109 -17.29 3.83 -7.48
C ALA A 109 -16.24 4.98 -7.18
N LEU A 110 -16.07 5.41 -5.91
CA LEU A 110 -15.42 6.67 -5.38
C LEU A 110 -13.99 6.65 -4.73
N PHE A 111 -13.04 7.60 -4.94
CA PHE A 111 -11.70 7.98 -4.26
C PHE A 111 -10.49 8.43 -5.16
N ARG A 112 -10.14 9.69 -4.99
CA ARG A 112 -9.52 10.58 -5.98
C ARG A 112 -8.08 10.96 -5.61
N LYS A 113 -7.20 11.17 -6.60
CA LYS A 113 -6.03 12.07 -6.51
C LYS A 113 -5.40 12.40 -7.86
N TYR A 114 -4.57 13.45 -7.88
CA TYR A 114 -3.95 14.17 -9.01
C TYR A 114 -4.79 15.32 -9.60
N ALA A 115 -4.62 16.52 -9.02
CA ALA A 115 -5.05 17.80 -9.62
C ALA A 115 -4.42 19.07 -8.99
N THR A 116 -3.60 18.95 -7.94
CA THR A 116 -3.24 20.11 -7.08
C THR A 116 -1.81 20.63 -7.24
N ASN A 117 -0.97 20.01 -8.09
CA ASN A 117 0.43 20.41 -8.28
C ASN A 117 0.72 20.72 -9.76
N PRO A 118 0.41 21.94 -10.25
CA PRO A 118 0.58 22.31 -11.66
C PRO A 118 2.02 22.16 -12.15
N ASP A 119 3.01 22.57 -11.35
CA ASP A 119 4.42 22.58 -11.74
C ASP A 119 4.96 21.16 -11.94
N ILE A 120 4.55 20.22 -11.07
CA ILE A 120 4.88 18.80 -11.18
C ILE A 120 4.19 18.19 -12.41
N GLN A 121 2.95 18.60 -12.70
CA GLN A 121 2.20 18.15 -13.87
C GLN A 121 2.88 18.60 -15.18
N ASP A 122 3.36 19.83 -15.22
CA ASP A 122 4.05 20.38 -16.39
C ASP A 122 5.41 19.68 -16.59
N LYS A 123 6.22 19.51 -15.53
CA LYS A 123 7.49 18.75 -15.60
C LYS A 123 7.28 17.28 -16.01
N LEU A 124 6.23 16.64 -15.51
CA LEU A 124 5.89 15.26 -15.87
C LEU A 124 5.44 15.15 -17.33
N ARG A 125 4.66 16.12 -17.81
CA ARG A 125 4.27 16.22 -19.22
C ARG A 125 5.47 16.39 -20.14
N ASP A 126 6.46 17.19 -19.74
CA ASP A 126 7.69 17.38 -20.53
C ASP A 126 8.49 16.07 -20.65
N GLU A 127 8.64 15.30 -19.56
CA GLU A 127 9.23 13.96 -19.61
C GLU A 127 8.43 13.03 -20.55
N ILE A 128 7.10 12.99 -20.40
CA ILE A 128 6.21 12.18 -21.24
C ILE A 128 6.41 12.51 -22.72
N ASN A 129 6.35 13.79 -23.09
CA ASN A 129 6.52 14.22 -24.47
C ASN A 129 7.90 13.85 -25.03
N THR A 130 8.95 14.04 -24.22
CA THR A 130 10.33 13.73 -24.62
C THR A 130 10.52 12.23 -24.85
N VAL A 131 9.99 11.39 -23.96
CA VAL A 131 10.12 9.93 -24.08
C VAL A 131 9.29 9.42 -25.26
N LEU A 132 8.03 9.84 -25.39
CA LEU A 132 7.18 9.41 -26.50
C LEU A 132 7.77 9.78 -27.86
N ALA A 133 8.37 10.97 -28.01
CA ALA A 133 9.03 11.37 -29.26
C ALA A 133 10.18 10.42 -29.68
N LYS A 134 10.86 9.77 -28.72
CA LYS A 134 11.89 8.74 -29.03
C LYS A 134 11.29 7.41 -29.47
N HIS A 135 10.02 7.18 -29.13
CA HIS A 135 9.25 5.95 -29.37
C HIS A 135 8.13 6.18 -30.39
N ASN A 136 8.37 7.02 -31.40
CA ASN A 136 7.43 7.34 -32.49
C ASN A 136 6.06 7.89 -32.02
N ASP A 137 6.04 8.63 -30.92
CA ASP A 137 4.84 9.16 -30.26
C ASP A 137 3.83 8.08 -29.80
N GLU A 138 4.27 6.82 -29.69
CA GLU A 138 3.44 5.69 -29.26
C GLU A 138 3.72 5.27 -27.82
N LEU A 139 2.69 4.72 -27.16
CA LEU A 139 2.87 4.03 -25.89
C LEU A 139 3.64 2.73 -26.13
N THR A 140 4.85 2.61 -25.58
CA THR A 140 5.65 1.39 -25.63
C THR A 140 6.07 0.95 -24.22
N TYR A 141 6.29 -0.36 -24.04
CA TYR A 141 6.77 -0.90 -22.76
C TYR A 141 8.12 -0.28 -22.37
N GLU A 142 9.03 -0.18 -23.34
CA GLU A 142 10.35 0.43 -23.20
C GLU A 142 10.24 1.90 -22.78
N GLY A 143 9.37 2.67 -23.44
CA GLY A 143 9.12 4.07 -23.08
C GLY A 143 8.64 4.21 -21.64
N MET A 144 7.74 3.35 -21.17
CA MET A 144 7.28 3.40 -19.76
C MET A 144 8.40 3.10 -18.76
N MET A 145 9.40 2.31 -19.15
CA MET A 145 10.56 2.00 -18.32
C MET A 145 11.59 3.14 -18.29
N GLU A 146 11.63 3.99 -19.32
CA GLU A 146 12.51 5.18 -19.38
C GLU A 146 11.98 6.38 -18.56
N MET A 147 10.69 6.40 -18.21
CA MET A 147 10.09 7.52 -17.45
C MET A 147 10.48 7.47 -15.97
N THR A 148 11.57 8.16 -15.65
CA THR A 148 12.18 8.22 -14.31
C THR A 148 11.46 9.18 -13.36
N TYR A 149 11.06 10.36 -13.83
CA TYR A 149 10.36 11.35 -13.03
C TYR A 149 8.91 10.94 -12.77
N MET A 150 8.24 10.30 -13.73
CA MET A 150 6.96 9.60 -13.50
C MET A 150 7.05 8.62 -12.33
N GLU A 151 8.12 7.84 -12.25
CA GLU A 151 8.33 6.90 -11.16
C GLU A 151 8.52 7.60 -9.81
N GLN A 152 9.25 8.71 -9.79
CA GLN A 152 9.40 9.55 -8.60
C GLN A 152 8.04 10.07 -8.10
N VAL A 153 7.20 10.57 -9.02
CA VAL A 153 5.84 11.06 -8.71
C VAL A 153 4.96 9.93 -8.16
N LEU A 154 5.01 8.74 -8.75
CA LEU A 154 4.28 7.58 -8.26
C LEU A 154 4.76 7.16 -6.87
N HIS A 155 6.07 7.10 -6.64
CA HIS A 155 6.63 6.72 -5.35
C HIS A 155 6.31 7.72 -4.24
N GLU A 156 6.31 9.02 -4.53
CA GLU A 156 5.90 10.06 -3.58
C GLU A 156 4.40 9.98 -3.28
N THR A 157 3.58 9.67 -4.29
CA THR A 157 2.15 9.44 -4.07
C THR A 157 1.90 8.24 -3.17
N LEU A 158 2.62 7.13 -3.38
CA LEU A 158 2.52 5.94 -2.55
C LEU A 158 3.09 6.13 -1.13
N ARG A 159 4.01 7.09 -0.94
CA ARG A 159 4.48 7.48 0.39
C ARG A 159 3.38 8.21 1.15
N GLU A 160 2.77 9.22 0.54
CA GLU A 160 1.74 10.02 1.20
C GLU A 160 0.43 9.23 1.37
N TYR A 161 0.14 8.32 0.42
CA TYR A 161 -1.10 7.55 0.32
C TYR A 161 -0.83 6.06 0.08
N PRO A 162 -0.21 5.36 1.05
CA PRO A 162 0.01 3.93 0.94
C PRO A 162 -1.35 3.20 0.91
N PRO A 163 -1.57 2.28 -0.04
CA PRO A 163 -2.82 1.51 -0.11
C PRO A 163 -3.11 0.72 1.18
N LEU A 164 -2.07 0.24 1.86
CA LEU A 164 -2.15 -0.39 3.17
C LEU A 164 -1.41 0.46 4.22
N PRO A 165 -2.12 1.14 5.15
CA PRO A 165 -1.49 1.98 6.16
C PRO A 165 -0.80 1.18 7.28
N LEU A 166 -1.15 -0.10 7.45
CA LEU A 166 -0.56 -1.04 8.39
C LEU A 166 -0.29 -2.37 7.68
N LEU A 167 0.91 -2.93 7.85
CA LEU A 167 1.19 -4.31 7.47
C LEU A 167 1.22 -5.18 8.72
N THR A 168 0.60 -6.35 8.67
CA THR A 168 0.53 -7.26 9.81
C THR A 168 1.24 -8.58 9.52
N ARG A 169 1.81 -9.20 10.56
CA ARG A 169 2.34 -10.56 10.57
C ARG A 169 1.95 -11.26 11.86
N THR A 170 1.79 -12.57 11.82
CA THR A 170 1.63 -13.40 13.02
C THR A 170 2.94 -14.08 13.35
N CYS A 171 3.35 -14.01 14.62
CA CYS A 171 4.48 -14.78 15.14
C CYS A 171 4.10 -16.27 15.21
N THR A 172 4.66 -17.11 14.34
CA THR A 172 4.31 -18.54 14.25
C THR A 172 5.07 -19.41 15.24
N LYS A 173 6.18 -18.89 15.78
CA LYS A 173 7.05 -19.52 16.79
C LYS A 173 7.64 -18.42 17.66
N ASP A 174 7.78 -18.67 18.95
CA ASP A 174 8.44 -17.75 19.88
C ASP A 174 9.75 -17.21 19.30
N TYR A 175 9.90 -15.89 19.33
CA TYR A 175 11.04 -15.21 18.73
C TYR A 175 11.58 -14.14 19.67
N THR A 176 12.88 -14.19 19.92
CA THR A 176 13.61 -13.13 20.63
C THR A 176 14.22 -12.20 19.59
N ILE A 177 13.94 -10.90 19.70
CA ILE A 177 14.49 -9.91 18.79
C ILE A 177 16.01 -9.81 19.06
N PRO A 178 16.86 -9.96 18.03
CA PRO A 178 18.30 -9.90 18.17
C PRO A 178 18.77 -8.67 18.95
N ASN A 179 19.75 -8.84 19.83
CA ASN A 179 20.33 -7.77 20.65
C ASN A 179 19.34 -7.10 21.63
N THR A 180 18.23 -7.75 21.96
CA THR A 180 17.27 -7.27 22.96
C THR A 180 16.80 -8.41 23.88
N SER A 181 16.17 -8.07 25.01
CA SER A 181 15.48 -9.02 25.88
C SER A 181 14.01 -9.26 25.47
N ILE A 182 13.59 -8.73 24.33
CA ILE A 182 12.19 -8.72 23.90
C ILE A 182 11.87 -10.07 23.26
N ARG A 183 10.89 -10.78 23.84
CA ARG A 183 10.38 -12.04 23.33
C ARG A 183 8.95 -11.87 22.83
N ILE A 184 8.75 -12.08 21.53
CA ILE A 184 7.45 -12.16 20.89
C ILE A 184 7.00 -13.62 20.99
N LYS A 185 5.92 -13.88 21.73
CA LYS A 185 5.35 -15.23 21.86
C LYS A 185 4.63 -15.64 20.57
N LYS A 186 4.58 -16.94 20.30
CA LYS A 186 3.72 -17.52 19.26
C LYS A 186 2.28 -17.00 19.41
N GLY A 187 1.65 -16.67 18.28
CA GLY A 187 0.29 -16.14 18.20
C GLY A 187 0.21 -14.61 18.23
N VAL A 188 1.25 -13.92 18.74
CA VAL A 188 1.25 -12.46 18.81
C VAL A 188 1.29 -11.84 17.41
N GLU A 189 0.43 -10.84 17.19
CA GLU A 189 0.46 -10.01 15.99
C GLU A 189 1.60 -9.00 16.06
N VAL A 190 2.29 -8.85 14.93
CA VAL A 190 3.30 -7.83 14.69
C VAL A 190 2.79 -6.88 13.60
N GLY A 191 2.57 -5.62 13.98
CA GLY A 191 2.19 -4.52 13.11
C GLY A 191 3.37 -3.65 12.69
N ILE A 192 3.39 -3.27 11.41
CA ILE A 192 4.35 -2.35 10.81
C ILE A 192 3.58 -1.10 10.34
N PRO A 193 3.68 0.02 11.06
CA PRO A 193 2.85 1.20 10.80
C PRO A 193 3.40 2.00 9.61
N VAL A 194 3.08 1.55 8.39
CA VAL A 194 3.58 2.10 7.12
C VAL A 194 3.37 3.61 7.04
N ILE A 195 2.14 4.08 7.25
CA ILE A 195 1.82 5.50 7.15
C ILE A 195 2.59 6.33 8.18
N ALA A 196 2.81 5.81 9.39
CA ALA A 196 3.57 6.51 10.43
C ALA A 196 5.08 6.58 10.12
N ILE A 197 5.61 5.58 9.40
CA ILE A 197 6.99 5.59 8.90
C ILE A 197 7.11 6.56 7.71
N HIS A 198 6.14 6.53 6.79
CA HIS A 198 6.16 7.32 5.54
C HIS A 198 5.92 8.81 5.76
N THR A 199 5.35 9.18 6.90
CA THR A 199 5.10 10.57 7.31
C THR A 199 6.03 11.03 8.43
N ASP A 200 7.08 10.25 8.74
CA ASP A 200 8.06 10.60 9.76
C ASP A 200 9.04 11.67 9.26
N PRO A 201 9.14 12.84 9.92
CA PRO A 201 10.12 13.86 9.55
C PRO A 201 11.58 13.42 9.68
N GLU A 202 11.87 12.38 10.48
CA GLU A 202 13.23 11.81 10.56
C GLU A 202 13.69 11.20 9.22
N TYR A 203 12.78 10.61 8.46
CA TYR A 203 13.08 9.97 7.18
C TYR A 203 12.64 10.81 5.98
N TYR A 204 11.66 11.69 6.18
CA TYR A 204 11.05 12.53 5.15
C TYR A 204 10.87 13.96 5.66
N PRO A 205 11.89 14.84 5.51
CA PRO A 205 11.80 16.24 5.94
C PRO A 205 10.59 16.94 5.31
N ASP A 206 9.82 17.72 6.07
CA ASP A 206 8.54 18.30 5.61
C ASP A 206 7.56 17.26 5.01
N PRO A 207 7.16 16.22 5.76
CA PRO A 207 6.51 15.02 5.23
C PRO A 207 5.13 15.26 4.61
N MET A 208 4.52 16.42 4.87
CA MET A 208 3.22 16.82 4.31
C MET A 208 3.35 17.56 2.97
N ARG A 209 4.57 17.93 2.56
CA ARG A 209 4.84 18.49 1.24
C ARG A 209 5.09 17.34 0.26
N PHE A 210 4.29 17.31 -0.80
CA PHE A 210 4.47 16.41 -1.93
C PHE A 210 5.71 16.82 -2.72
N ASP A 211 6.76 16.00 -2.67
CA ASP A 211 8.04 16.27 -3.33
C ASP A 211 8.59 15.00 -4.01
N PRO A 212 8.43 14.86 -5.35
CA PRO A 212 8.96 13.73 -6.11
C PRO A 212 10.47 13.56 -5.98
N GLU A 213 11.24 14.65 -5.79
CA GLU A 213 12.70 14.59 -5.76
C GLU A 213 13.24 13.77 -4.58
N ARG A 214 12.41 13.49 -3.56
CA ARG A 214 12.71 12.49 -2.50
C ARG A 214 13.01 11.10 -3.03
N PHE A 215 12.62 10.81 -4.27
CA PHE A 215 12.83 9.54 -4.96
C PHE A 215 13.83 9.64 -6.11
N SER A 216 14.60 10.73 -6.18
CA SER A 216 15.82 10.76 -6.98
C SER A 216 16.78 9.65 -6.53
N GLU A 217 17.65 9.20 -7.43
CA GLU A 217 18.59 8.12 -7.13
C GLU A 217 19.56 8.48 -6.00
N GLU A 218 19.92 9.76 -5.87
CA GLU A 218 20.73 10.27 -4.77
C GLU A 218 19.98 10.21 -3.44
N ASN A 219 18.76 10.75 -3.38
CA ASN A 219 17.97 10.79 -2.15
C ASN A 219 17.53 9.40 -1.68
N LYS A 220 17.25 8.48 -2.61
CA LYS A 220 16.96 7.06 -2.30
C LYS A 220 18.13 6.39 -1.58
N LYS A 221 19.37 6.63 -2.02
CA LYS A 221 20.58 6.01 -1.43
C LYS A 221 20.85 6.51 -0.02
N MET A 222 20.57 7.79 0.24
CA MET A 222 20.77 8.41 1.56
C MET A 222 19.67 8.02 2.56
N ARG A 223 18.46 7.71 2.08
CA ARG A 223 17.34 7.33 2.93
C ARG A 223 17.51 5.91 3.47
N HIS A 224 17.10 5.71 4.71
CA HIS A 224 17.08 4.41 5.36
C HIS A 224 16.28 3.37 4.56
N THR A 225 16.88 2.21 4.25
CA THR A 225 16.37 1.23 3.28
C THR A 225 14.93 0.80 3.54
N PHE A 226 14.53 0.64 4.80
CA PHE A 226 13.22 0.09 5.18
C PHE A 226 12.16 1.15 5.56
N THR A 227 12.27 2.35 4.98
CA THR A 227 11.36 3.46 5.27
C THR A 227 10.41 3.79 4.13
N TRP A 228 10.57 3.16 2.97
CA TRP A 228 9.59 3.18 1.88
C TRP A 228 9.14 1.74 1.58
N ILE A 229 7.95 1.39 2.07
CA ILE A 229 7.40 0.03 2.09
C ILE A 229 5.89 -0.03 1.74
N PRO A 230 5.40 0.75 0.74
CA PRO A 230 3.96 0.81 0.43
C PRO A 230 3.39 -0.52 -0.07
N PHE A 231 4.25 -1.41 -0.54
CA PHE A 231 3.90 -2.75 -1.03
C PHE A 231 4.37 -3.87 -0.07
N GLY A 232 4.87 -3.50 1.11
CA GLY A 232 5.57 -4.40 2.01
C GLY A 232 7.01 -4.70 1.58
N GLU A 233 7.58 -5.76 2.15
CA GLU A 233 8.97 -6.17 1.95
C GLU A 233 9.11 -7.69 2.20
N GLY A 234 10.17 -8.30 1.66
CA GLY A 234 10.48 -9.73 1.85
C GLY A 234 9.59 -10.70 1.07
N PRO A 235 9.54 -11.99 1.43
CA PRO A 235 8.85 -13.03 0.63
C PRO A 235 7.34 -12.82 0.44
N ARG A 236 6.69 -12.05 1.32
CA ARG A 236 5.27 -11.64 1.25
C ARG A 236 5.07 -10.27 0.59
N LEU A 237 6.09 -9.66 -0.01
CA LEU A 237 5.98 -8.42 -0.81
C LEU A 237 4.85 -8.55 -1.84
N CYS A 238 4.15 -7.46 -2.15
CA CYS A 238 3.09 -7.44 -3.18
C CYS A 238 3.56 -8.13 -4.46
N ILE A 239 2.84 -9.19 -4.89
CA ILE A 239 3.18 -9.94 -6.10
C ILE A 239 2.98 -9.10 -7.37
N GLY A 240 2.01 -8.19 -7.33
CA GLY A 240 1.62 -7.34 -8.44
C GLY A 240 2.30 -5.98 -8.47
N LEU A 241 3.36 -5.73 -7.68
CA LEU A 241 4.01 -4.41 -7.59
C LEU A 241 4.38 -3.86 -8.97
N ARG A 242 5.09 -4.66 -9.79
CA ARG A 242 5.57 -4.22 -11.10
C ARG A 242 4.43 -3.94 -12.07
N PHE A 243 3.41 -4.79 -12.05
CA PHE A 243 2.20 -4.61 -12.84
C PHE A 243 1.44 -3.34 -12.43
N GLY A 244 1.26 -3.13 -11.12
CA GLY A 244 0.64 -1.95 -10.55
C GLY A 244 1.32 -0.65 -10.95
N MET A 245 2.65 -0.62 -10.88
CA MET A 245 3.44 0.53 -11.33
C MET A 245 3.30 0.76 -12.85
N LEU A 246 3.36 -0.30 -13.65
CA LEU A 246 3.22 -0.21 -15.11
C LEU A 246 1.85 0.33 -15.54
N GLN A 247 0.75 -0.22 -15.02
CA GLN A 247 -0.60 0.27 -15.36
C GLN A 247 -0.79 1.74 -14.95
N SER A 248 -0.22 2.17 -13.82
CA SER A 248 -0.28 3.56 -13.39
C SER A 248 0.51 4.48 -14.31
N LYS A 249 1.71 4.07 -14.75
CA LYS A 249 2.50 4.83 -15.74
C LYS A 249 1.73 4.97 -17.07
N VAL A 250 1.13 3.89 -17.57
CA VAL A 250 0.34 3.88 -18.82
C VAL A 250 -0.86 4.83 -18.70
N GLY A 251 -1.69 4.67 -17.65
CA GLY A 251 -2.86 5.52 -17.45
C GLY A 251 -2.51 7.00 -17.26
N LEU A 252 -1.50 7.31 -16.44
CA LEU A 252 -1.05 8.70 -16.24
C LEU A 252 -0.46 9.30 -17.50
N THR A 253 0.28 8.53 -18.30
CA THR A 253 0.83 9.00 -19.58
C THR A 253 -0.30 9.41 -20.52
N THR A 254 -1.33 8.56 -20.69
CA THR A 254 -2.48 8.88 -21.53
C THR A 254 -3.19 10.15 -21.04
N LEU A 255 -3.41 10.28 -19.73
CA LEU A 255 -4.09 11.46 -19.18
C LEU A 255 -3.26 12.74 -19.37
N LEU A 256 -1.99 12.72 -18.98
CA LEU A 256 -1.18 13.93 -18.92
C LEU A 256 -0.62 14.35 -20.29
N LYS A 257 -0.49 13.44 -21.25
CA LYS A 257 -0.19 13.76 -22.64
C LYS A 257 -1.31 14.59 -23.28
N ASN A 258 -2.56 14.19 -23.03
CA ASN A 258 -3.72 14.72 -23.75
C ASN A 258 -4.46 15.84 -23.00
N TYR A 259 -4.40 15.88 -21.66
CA TYR A 259 -5.24 16.78 -20.86
C TYR A 259 -4.47 17.47 -19.75
N LYS A 260 -4.69 18.78 -19.57
CA LYS A 260 -4.27 19.50 -18.35
C LYS A 260 -5.39 19.43 -17.31
N ILE A 261 -5.14 18.75 -16.19
CA ILE A 261 -6.11 18.53 -15.13
C ILE A 261 -6.10 19.74 -14.19
N LYS A 262 -7.29 20.26 -13.89
CA LYS A 262 -7.53 21.34 -12.92
C LYS A 262 -8.55 20.90 -11.87
N VAL A 263 -8.43 21.42 -10.65
CA VAL A 263 -9.45 21.20 -9.60
C VAL A 263 -10.75 21.90 -9.97
N SER A 264 -11.88 21.20 -9.78
CA SER A 264 -13.21 21.80 -9.86
C SER A 264 -13.61 22.41 -8.51
N LYS A 265 -14.64 23.26 -8.49
CA LYS A 265 -15.20 23.84 -7.25
C LYS A 265 -15.72 22.79 -6.26
N MET A 266 -16.02 21.57 -6.72
CA MET A 266 -16.48 20.46 -5.87
C MET A 266 -15.32 19.75 -5.15
N THR A 267 -14.09 20.13 -5.42
CA THR A 267 -12.89 19.50 -4.85
C THR A 267 -12.61 20.03 -3.45
N LYS A 268 -12.60 19.15 -2.46
CA LYS A 268 -12.10 19.50 -1.12
C LYS A 268 -10.56 19.62 -1.18
N VAL A 269 -10.05 20.81 -0.91
CA VAL A 269 -8.61 21.13 -0.84
C VAL A 269 -8.34 21.80 0.52
N PRO A 270 -7.46 21.24 1.39
CA PRO A 270 -6.72 19.99 1.22
C PRO A 270 -7.66 18.78 1.18
N LEU A 271 -7.19 17.66 0.65
CA LEU A 271 -7.99 16.43 0.63
C LEU A 271 -8.29 16.01 2.08
N GLN A 272 -9.56 15.72 2.34
CA GLN A 272 -10.00 15.17 3.62
C GLN A 272 -10.25 13.68 3.45
N PHE A 273 -9.62 12.87 4.31
CA PHE A 273 -9.91 11.44 4.36
C PHE A 273 -11.27 11.19 5.01
N ASP A 274 -11.94 10.15 4.54
CA ASP A 274 -13.10 9.62 5.24
C ASP A 274 -12.63 9.05 6.59
N LYS A 275 -13.34 9.42 7.66
CA LYS A 275 -13.06 8.95 9.02
C LYS A 275 -13.85 7.70 9.38
N SER A 276 -14.76 7.25 8.51
CA SER A 276 -15.42 5.97 8.65
C SER A 276 -14.41 4.84 8.55
N VAL A 277 -14.46 3.92 9.49
CA VAL A 277 -13.65 2.71 9.46
C VAL A 277 -14.23 1.85 8.34
N SER A 278 -13.51 1.70 7.22
CA SER A 278 -13.96 0.89 6.08
C SER A 278 -13.95 -0.62 6.35
N CYS A 279 -13.45 -1.03 7.52
CA CYS A 279 -13.65 -2.38 7.98
C CYS A 279 -15.09 -2.42 8.48
N ASP A 280 -15.92 -3.21 7.82
CA ASP A 280 -17.29 -3.47 8.20
C ASP A 280 -17.28 -3.83 9.69
N LEU A 281 -17.62 -2.85 10.54
CA LEU A 281 -17.61 -3.01 12.00
C LEU A 281 -18.50 -4.18 12.38
N THR A 282 -19.48 -4.48 11.53
CA THR A 282 -20.28 -5.69 11.51
C THR A 282 -19.39 -6.93 11.47
N THR A 283 -18.52 -7.14 10.47
CA THR A 283 -17.64 -8.32 10.39
C THR A 283 -16.67 -8.42 11.56
N ILE A 284 -16.09 -7.31 12.02
CA ILE A 284 -15.23 -7.31 13.21
C ILE A 284 -16.06 -7.65 14.46
N ALA A 285 -17.24 -7.06 14.62
CA ALA A 285 -18.14 -7.33 15.73
C ALA A 285 -18.66 -8.77 15.69
N THR A 286 -18.97 -9.34 14.52
CA THR A 286 -19.38 -10.74 14.37
C THR A 286 -18.22 -11.65 14.68
N THR A 287 -17.00 -11.36 14.21
CA THR A 287 -15.80 -12.15 14.57
C THR A 287 -15.53 -12.11 16.08
N ILE A 288 -15.67 -10.94 16.69
CA ILE A 288 -15.54 -10.75 18.14
C ILE A 288 -16.67 -11.52 18.87
N LEU A 289 -17.92 -11.42 18.40
CA LEU A 289 -19.07 -12.12 18.96
C LEU A 289 -18.97 -13.63 18.80
N ASP A 290 -18.45 -14.12 17.67
CA ASP A 290 -18.23 -15.53 17.40
C ASP A 290 -17.15 -16.07 18.35
N CYS A 291 -16.01 -15.38 18.48
CA CYS A 291 -14.97 -15.72 19.47
C CYS A 291 -15.43 -15.63 20.93
N ILE A 292 -16.39 -14.73 21.25
CA ILE A 292 -17.03 -14.65 22.57
C ILE A 292 -18.02 -15.81 22.77
N SER A 293 -18.80 -16.15 21.74
CA SER A 293 -19.83 -17.19 21.79
C SER A 293 -19.26 -18.60 21.89
N GLU A 294 -18.07 -18.82 21.32
CA GLU A 294 -17.33 -20.09 21.42
C GLU A 294 -16.51 -20.22 22.73
N ASN A 295 -16.64 -19.27 23.67
CA ASN A 295 -15.85 -19.21 24.93
C ASN A 295 -14.32 -19.16 24.71
N GLU A 296 -13.85 -18.76 23.52
CA GLU A 296 -12.42 -18.71 23.22
C GLU A 296 -11.72 -17.44 23.74
N ILE A 297 -12.46 -16.32 23.94
CA ILE A 297 -11.86 -15.03 24.36
C ILE A 297 -12.73 -14.30 25.40
N ASN A 298 -12.20 -14.11 26.61
CA ASN A 298 -12.75 -13.20 27.61
C ASN A 298 -12.11 -11.80 27.43
N ILE A 299 -12.87 -10.83 26.92
CA ILE A 299 -12.38 -9.48 26.56
C ILE A 299 -11.85 -8.72 27.79
N LEU A 300 -12.36 -9.04 28.99
CA LEU A 300 -11.92 -8.46 30.26
C LEU A 300 -10.61 -9.08 30.79
N GLU A 301 -10.17 -10.20 30.21
CA GLU A 301 -8.92 -10.90 30.53
C GLU A 301 -7.90 -10.86 29.37
N LEU A 302 -8.15 -10.05 28.33
CA LEU A 302 -7.15 -9.77 27.29
C LEU A 302 -5.95 -9.08 27.96
N GLU A 303 -4.95 -9.88 28.34
CA GLU A 303 -3.68 -9.35 28.85
C GLU A 303 -3.19 -8.30 27.84
N PRO A 304 -2.80 -7.09 28.29
CA PRO A 304 -2.13 -6.15 27.42
C PRO A 304 -0.99 -6.88 26.69
N PRO A 305 -0.72 -6.59 25.40
CA PRO A 305 0.39 -7.21 24.71
C PRO A 305 1.60 -7.13 25.65
N THR A 306 2.18 -8.29 25.97
CA THR A 306 3.20 -8.54 27.03
C THR A 306 4.53 -7.77 26.81
N LEU A 307 4.49 -6.73 26.00
CA LEU A 307 5.57 -5.95 25.46
C LEU A 307 5.43 -4.54 26.05
N SER A 308 6.03 -4.37 27.23
CA SER A 308 6.27 -3.05 27.78
C SER A 308 7.12 -2.23 26.80
N PRO A 309 6.77 -0.97 26.53
CA PRO A 309 5.66 -0.20 27.09
C PRO A 309 4.35 -0.40 26.31
N THR A 310 3.21 -0.38 27.01
CA THR A 310 1.86 -0.44 26.42
C THR A 310 1.19 0.94 26.45
N ILE A 311 0.50 1.33 25.37
CA ILE A 311 -0.36 2.53 25.35
C ILE A 311 -1.84 2.12 25.42
N SER A 312 -2.59 2.80 26.29
CA SER A 312 -4.01 2.56 26.68
C SER A 312 -5.00 2.50 25.50
N LEU A 313 -6.11 1.79 25.73
CA LEU A 313 -7.33 1.69 24.90
C LEU A 313 -7.95 3.04 24.50
N ASP A 314 -7.65 4.15 25.21
CA ASP A 314 -8.26 5.46 24.96
C ASP A 314 -8.05 5.99 23.52
N ASP A 315 -6.93 5.65 22.88
CA ASP A 315 -6.67 6.05 21.49
C ASP A 315 -7.47 5.21 20.47
N VAL A 316 -7.83 3.96 20.81
CA VAL A 316 -8.73 3.12 19.98
C VAL A 316 -10.12 3.72 19.95
N LYS A 317 -10.60 4.22 21.09
CA LYS A 317 -11.92 4.84 21.21
C LYS A 317 -12.10 6.01 20.23
N LYS A 318 -11.07 6.82 20.01
CA LYS A 318 -11.12 7.94 19.05
C LYS A 318 -11.33 7.46 17.61
N VAL A 319 -10.72 6.35 17.22
CA VAL A 319 -10.91 5.74 15.89
C VAL A 319 -12.32 5.18 15.76
N LEU A 320 -12.79 4.44 16.76
CA LEU A 320 -14.16 3.88 16.77
C LEU A 320 -15.25 4.96 16.74
N LEU A 321 -15.00 6.12 17.36
CA LEU A 321 -15.88 7.28 17.33
C LEU A 321 -15.73 8.13 16.05
N GLY A 322 -14.87 7.74 15.11
CA GLY A 322 -14.62 8.49 13.87
C GLY A 322 -13.99 9.87 14.08
N LEU A 323 -13.34 10.11 15.23
CA LEU A 323 -12.69 11.38 15.54
C LEU A 323 -11.36 11.54 14.78
N ILE A 324 -10.62 10.44 14.65
CA ILE A 324 -9.36 10.33 13.92
C ILE A 324 -9.40 9.12 12.98
N THR A 325 -8.61 9.16 11.92
CA THR A 325 -8.40 8.04 11.00
C THR A 325 -7.49 6.98 11.60
N PHE A 326 -7.53 5.76 11.05
CA PHE A 326 -6.63 4.67 11.41
C PHE A 326 -5.14 5.04 11.23
N GLY A 327 -4.82 5.84 10.21
CA GLY A 327 -3.45 6.31 9.98
C GLY A 327 -2.97 7.33 11.02
N GLU A 328 -3.84 8.28 11.40
CA GLU A 328 -3.54 9.26 12.45
C GLU A 328 -3.28 8.58 13.80
N GLN A 329 -3.99 7.49 14.12
CA GLN A 329 -3.74 6.69 15.31
C GLN A 329 -2.29 6.19 15.40
N PHE A 330 -1.76 5.60 14.32
CA PHE A 330 -0.37 5.12 14.32
C PHE A 330 0.66 6.26 14.36
N GLN A 331 0.35 7.41 13.76
CA GLN A 331 1.19 8.60 13.89
C GLN A 331 1.25 9.07 15.35
N GLU A 332 0.11 9.11 16.06
CA GLU A 332 0.06 9.46 17.48
C GLU A 332 0.84 8.47 18.34
N PHE A 333 0.62 7.16 18.15
CA PHE A 333 1.37 6.13 18.86
C PHE A 333 2.87 6.29 18.65
N ARG A 334 3.30 6.43 17.41
CA ARG A 334 4.71 6.56 17.07
C ARG A 334 5.36 7.78 17.71
N LYS A 335 4.68 8.93 17.70
CA LYS A 335 5.13 10.14 18.42
C LYS A 335 5.25 9.88 19.92
N LYS A 336 4.24 9.27 20.57
CA LYS A 336 4.26 8.96 22.01
C LYS A 336 5.41 8.02 22.39
N PHE A 337 5.66 6.97 21.60
CA PHE A 337 6.79 6.05 21.85
C PHE A 337 8.14 6.76 21.68
N LYS A 338 8.33 7.52 20.60
CA LYS A 338 9.58 8.28 20.37
C LYS A 338 9.86 9.30 21.47
N CYS A 339 8.86 10.07 21.91
CA CYS A 339 9.03 11.05 23.00
C CYS A 339 9.49 10.42 24.32
N ARG A 340 9.24 9.12 24.52
CA ARG A 340 9.67 8.35 25.68
C ARG A 340 10.96 7.53 25.43
N GLY A 341 11.60 7.70 24.28
CA GLY A 341 12.81 6.98 23.89
C GLY A 341 12.58 5.51 23.52
N TYR A 342 11.33 5.09 23.31
CA TYR A 342 11.00 3.71 23.00
C TYR A 342 11.14 3.41 21.51
N LYS A 343 11.76 2.26 21.19
CA LYS A 343 11.96 1.78 19.82
C LYS A 343 10.88 0.81 19.35
N HIS A 344 10.02 0.36 20.26
CA HIS A 344 8.92 -0.56 20.03
C HIS A 344 7.88 -0.40 21.14
N GLY A 345 6.75 -1.08 21.01
CA GLY A 345 5.82 -1.26 22.12
C GLY A 345 4.57 -2.03 21.75
N GLY A 346 3.74 -2.29 22.75
CA GLY A 346 2.42 -2.89 22.57
C GLY A 346 1.34 -1.83 22.40
N VAL A 347 0.47 -2.02 21.41
CA VAL A 347 -0.75 -1.21 21.26
C VAL A 347 -1.95 -2.10 21.01
N TYR A 348 -3.14 -1.55 21.16
CA TYR A 348 -4.35 -2.17 20.65
C TYR A 348 -4.64 -1.67 19.24
N VAL A 349 -4.74 -2.61 18.30
CA VAL A 349 -5.31 -2.37 16.98
C VAL A 349 -6.74 -2.91 17.04
N ILE A 350 -7.71 -2.00 17.17
CA ILE A 350 -9.09 -2.34 17.53
C ILE A 350 -9.10 -3.03 18.92
N LEU A 351 -9.37 -4.33 19.01
CA LEU A 351 -9.32 -5.08 20.27
C LEU A 351 -8.13 -6.06 20.35
N LEU A 352 -7.29 -6.12 19.33
CA LEU A 352 -6.16 -7.05 19.28
C LEU A 352 -4.91 -6.40 19.85
N GLY A 353 -4.26 -7.10 20.79
CA GLY A 353 -2.94 -6.73 21.30
C GLY A 353 -1.89 -6.96 20.23
N THR A 354 -1.38 -5.87 19.65
CA THR A 354 -0.42 -5.89 18.54
C THR A 354 0.91 -5.32 19.00
N TYR A 355 1.99 -6.07 18.75
CA TYR A 355 3.35 -5.55 18.84
C TYR A 355 3.62 -4.62 17.67
N ILE A 356 4.04 -3.39 17.94
CA ILE A 356 4.45 -2.44 16.92
C ILE A 356 5.91 -2.09 17.06
N SER A 357 6.63 -2.15 15.95
CA SER A 357 7.95 -1.54 15.87
C SER A 357 7.85 -0.07 15.52
N ILE A 358 8.64 0.76 16.20
CA ILE A 358 8.78 2.19 15.92
C ILE A 358 10.03 2.45 15.07
N ASP A 359 11.07 1.66 15.33
CA ASP A 359 12.32 1.61 14.59
C ASP A 359 12.24 0.54 13.47
N PRO A 360 12.39 0.90 12.19
CA PRO A 360 12.39 -0.06 11.09
C PRO A 360 13.48 -1.13 11.23
N GLU A 361 14.62 -0.83 11.87
CA GLU A 361 15.72 -1.79 12.02
C GLU A 361 15.30 -3.00 12.86
N ILE A 362 14.47 -2.82 13.88
CA ILE A 362 13.96 -3.92 14.71
C ILE A 362 13.23 -4.99 13.87
N ILE A 363 12.58 -4.57 12.80
CA ILE A 363 11.87 -5.47 11.90
C ILE A 363 12.79 -6.03 10.81
N PHE A 364 13.69 -5.18 10.29
CA PHE A 364 14.44 -5.45 9.07
C PHE A 364 15.96 -5.48 9.28
N HIS A 365 16.41 -5.91 10.47
CA HIS A 365 17.84 -6.01 10.81
C HIS A 365 18.68 -6.59 9.66
N LYS A 366 19.70 -5.82 9.25
CA LYS A 366 20.83 -6.37 8.49
C LYS A 366 21.79 -7.00 9.50
N ASN A 367 21.95 -8.33 9.46
CA ASN A 367 23.23 -8.88 9.91
C ASN A 367 24.32 -8.30 8.99
N ALA A 368 25.32 -7.65 9.59
CA ALA A 368 26.53 -7.20 8.89
C ALA A 368 27.33 -8.42 8.42
N PHE A 369 26.86 -9.08 7.37
CA PHE A 369 27.69 -9.96 6.55
C PHE A 369 27.95 -9.22 5.24
N ASN A 370 29.11 -8.57 5.19
CA ASN A 370 29.78 -8.19 3.95
C ASN A 370 29.94 -9.45 3.10
N ILE A 371 28.98 -9.72 2.21
CA ILE A 371 29.27 -10.51 1.02
C ILE A 371 29.76 -9.50 0.00
N SER A 372 31.09 -9.34 -0.04
CA SER A 372 31.80 -8.86 -1.22
C SER A 372 31.31 -9.67 -2.41
N LEU A 373 30.43 -9.09 -3.22
CA LEU A 373 30.16 -9.60 -4.56
C LEU A 373 31.37 -9.21 -5.41
N THR A 374 32.35 -10.10 -5.44
CA THR A 374 33.41 -10.08 -6.43
C THR A 374 32.84 -10.71 -7.71
N ILE A 375 32.73 -9.86 -8.74
CA ILE A 375 32.43 -10.09 -10.18
C ILE A 375 30.99 -10.46 -10.53
#